data_AF-A0A4D4JZR6-F1
#
_entry.id   AF-A0A4D4JZR6-F1
#
_cell.length_a   1.000
_cell.length_b   1.000
_cell.length_c   1.000
_cell.angle_alpha   90.00
_cell.angle_beta   90.00
_cell.angle_gamma   90.00
#
_symmetry.space_group_name_H-M   'P 1'
#
loop_
_entity.id
_entity.type
_entity.pdbx_description
1 polymer ?
#
loop_
_entity_poly.entity_id
_entity_poly.type
_entity_poly.pdbx_seq_one_letter_code
_entity_poly.pdbx_strand_id
1 'polypeptide(L)'
;MLPAPGGRAQADDIAMVIARTRALDENHVAQWDLTRDPAIVAEAREHASRQLTTWGVDNAVFTTELVVSELVTNAIRHATDPIQLRLIRQPHSLICEVSDGSATTPHLRRARLFDEGGRGLLLVAQLTPRWGTRHQPGGKTIWAEQSLSPAP
;
A
#
# COMPACT_ATOMS: atom_id res chain seq x y z
N MET A 1 -24.96 29.48 -43.39
CA MET A 1 -24.21 28.25 -43.04
C MET A 1 -23.70 28.42 -41.61
N LEU A 2 -24.03 27.48 -40.71
CA LEU A 2 -23.68 27.39 -39.28
C LEU A 2 -23.57 25.88 -38.95
N PRO A 3 -23.00 25.43 -37.80
CA PRO A 3 -22.36 26.14 -36.68
C PRO A 3 -20.80 26.00 -36.75
N ALA A 4 -19.94 26.10 -35.72
CA ALA A 4 -20.04 26.36 -34.27
C ALA A 4 -18.72 26.98 -33.73
N PRO A 5 -18.68 27.57 -32.50
CA PRO A 5 -17.43 27.89 -31.80
C PRO A 5 -16.89 26.68 -31.01
N GLY A 6 -15.57 26.56 -30.87
CA GLY A 6 -14.96 25.50 -30.05
C GLY A 6 -13.44 25.60 -29.97
N GLY A 7 -12.93 26.13 -28.86
CA GLY A 7 -11.49 26.34 -28.67
C GLY A 7 -11.09 26.90 -27.32
N ARG A 8 -11.89 26.70 -26.27
CA ARG A 8 -11.42 26.88 -24.89
C ARG A 8 -10.47 25.72 -24.59
N ALA A 9 -9.17 25.96 -24.74
CA ALA A 9 -8.17 25.10 -24.14
C ALA A 9 -8.48 25.01 -22.64
N GLN A 10 -8.68 23.78 -22.17
CA GLN A 10 -9.14 23.48 -20.83
C GLN A 10 -8.10 23.99 -19.82
N ALA A 11 -8.54 24.74 -18.82
CA ALA A 11 -7.65 25.12 -17.73
C ALA A 11 -7.25 23.83 -17.00
N ASP A 12 -5.94 23.61 -16.85
CA ASP A 12 -5.41 22.51 -16.04
C ASP A 12 -5.70 22.83 -14.57
N ASP A 13 -6.77 22.25 -14.03
CA ASP A 13 -7.14 22.34 -12.62
C ASP A 13 -6.16 21.52 -11.78
N ILE A 14 -4.97 22.07 -11.53
CA ILE A 14 -3.95 21.49 -10.66
C ILE A 14 -4.43 21.57 -9.21
N ALA A 15 -5.18 20.54 -8.79
CA ALA A 15 -5.60 20.34 -7.41
C ALA A 15 -4.40 19.95 -6.53
N MET A 16 -3.65 20.95 -6.05
CA MET A 16 -2.53 20.74 -5.13
C MET A 16 -3.04 20.43 -3.71
N VAL A 17 -2.98 19.16 -3.31
CA VAL A 17 -3.26 18.74 -1.93
C VAL A 17 -2.03 19.03 -1.05
N ILE A 18 -2.08 20.12 -0.28
CA ILE A 18 -1.11 20.38 0.78
C ILE A 18 -1.45 19.49 1.98
N ALA A 19 -0.92 18.26 1.98
CA ALA A 19 -0.87 17.45 3.19
C ALA A 19 0.10 18.13 4.17
N ARG A 20 -0.39 18.53 5.35
CA ARG A 20 0.49 19.03 6.42
C ARG A 20 1.40 17.89 6.87
N THR A 21 2.65 17.91 6.42
CA THR A 21 3.74 17.15 7.02
C THR A 21 4.05 17.70 8.41
N ARG A 22 3.19 17.38 9.39
CA ARG A 22 3.74 16.95 10.67
C ARG A 22 4.69 15.83 10.31
N ALA A 23 5.98 16.00 10.61
CA ALA A 23 6.92 14.90 10.56
C ALA A 23 6.25 13.73 11.29
N LEU A 24 6.06 12.62 10.57
CA LEU A 24 5.42 11.44 11.13
C LEU A 24 6.43 10.88 12.13
N ASP A 25 6.23 11.29 13.38
CA ASP A 25 6.92 10.81 14.57
C ASP A 25 7.05 9.28 14.50
N GLU A 26 8.18 8.74 14.97
CA GLU A 26 8.47 7.28 14.96
C GLU A 26 7.37 6.49 15.69
N ASN A 27 6.63 7.17 16.57
CA ASN A 27 5.38 6.70 17.19
C ASN A 27 4.20 6.45 16.21
N HIS A 28 4.33 6.75 14.92
CA HIS A 28 3.29 6.62 13.89
C HIS A 28 3.76 5.98 12.57
N VAL A 29 5.07 5.89 12.31
CA VAL A 29 5.60 5.24 11.09
C VAL A 29 6.72 4.28 11.46
N ALA A 30 6.64 3.07 10.90
CA ALA A 30 7.70 2.08 10.97
C ALA A 30 8.00 1.55 9.56
N GLN A 31 9.25 1.24 9.30
CA GLN A 31 9.76 0.98 7.96
C GLN A 31 10.88 -0.05 8.01
N TRP A 32 10.84 -1.02 7.08
CA TRP A 32 11.83 -2.09 6.97
C TRP A 32 12.18 -2.30 5.50
N ASP A 33 13.47 -2.30 5.20
CA ASP A 33 13.96 -2.71 3.88
C ASP A 33 13.89 -4.24 3.79
N LEU A 34 13.41 -4.75 2.65
CA LEU A 34 13.16 -6.16 2.44
C LEU A 34 14.13 -6.73 1.42
N THR A 35 14.68 -7.91 1.72
CA THR A 35 15.39 -8.72 0.73
C THR A 35 14.39 -9.50 -0.13
N ARG A 36 14.86 -10.14 -1.20
CA ARG A 36 14.03 -11.01 -2.06
C ARG A 36 14.03 -12.48 -1.62
N ASP A 37 14.47 -12.76 -0.38
CA ASP A 37 14.40 -14.10 0.21
C ASP A 37 12.96 -14.40 0.66
N PRO A 38 12.32 -15.51 0.22
CA PRO A 38 11.02 -15.95 0.74
C PRO A 38 10.91 -16.02 2.26
N ALA A 39 12.01 -16.21 3.00
CA ALA A 39 12.03 -16.19 4.46
C ALA A 39 11.60 -14.82 5.05
N ILE A 40 11.84 -13.71 4.33
CA ILE A 40 11.52 -12.35 4.80
C ILE A 40 10.02 -12.13 5.05
N VAL A 41 9.14 -12.96 4.45
CA VAL A 41 7.68 -12.85 4.67
C VAL A 41 7.33 -13.14 6.14
N ALA A 42 8.03 -14.08 6.77
CA ALA A 42 7.82 -14.40 8.18
C ALA A 42 8.36 -13.30 9.10
N GLU A 43 9.55 -12.79 8.78
CA GLU A 43 10.16 -11.68 9.52
C GLU A 43 9.33 -10.39 9.42
N ALA A 44 8.85 -10.06 8.22
CA ALA A 44 7.99 -8.90 7.97
C ALA A 44 6.67 -8.96 8.77
N ARG A 45 6.06 -10.15 8.92
CA ARG A 45 4.91 -10.34 9.82
C ARG A 45 5.29 -10.06 11.27
N GLU A 46 6.38 -10.64 11.76
CA GLU A 46 6.80 -10.50 13.15
C GLU A 46 7.11 -9.03 13.50
N HIS A 47 7.83 -8.33 12.62
CA HIS A 47 8.09 -6.89 12.73
C HIS A 47 6.80 -6.08 12.77
N ALA A 48 5.85 -6.35 11.87
CA ALA A 48 4.56 -5.68 11.84
C ALA A 48 3.74 -5.92 13.13
N SER A 49 3.62 -7.18 13.56
CA SER A 49 2.93 -7.59 14.79
C SER A 49 3.51 -6.89 16.02
N ARG A 50 4.83 -6.94 16.19
CA ARG A 50 5.58 -6.28 17.28
C ARG A 50 5.38 -4.76 17.26
N GLN A 51 5.35 -4.14 16.09
CA GLN A 51 5.12 -2.71 15.95
C GLN A 51 3.70 -2.31 16.33
N LEU A 52 2.70 -3.11 15.97
CA LEU A 52 1.30 -2.86 16.34
C LEU A 52 1.09 -2.97 17.85
N THR A 53 1.72 -3.93 18.52
CA THR A 53 1.74 -4.00 19.99
C THR A 53 2.49 -2.82 20.61
N THR A 54 3.62 -2.39 20.03
CA THR A 54 4.33 -1.16 20.46
C THR A 54 3.44 0.09 20.35
N TRP A 55 2.56 0.13 19.35
CA TRP A 55 1.58 1.20 19.16
C TRP A 55 0.28 1.00 19.98
N GLY A 56 0.09 -0.13 20.66
CA GLY A 56 -1.11 -0.45 21.44
C GLY A 56 -2.38 -0.60 20.58
N VAL A 57 -2.25 -1.25 19.43
CA VAL A 57 -3.35 -1.53 18.47
C VAL A 57 -3.45 -3.02 18.15
N ASP A 58 -3.34 -3.85 19.19
CA ASP A 58 -3.28 -5.31 19.11
C ASP A 58 -4.50 -5.95 18.42
N ASN A 59 -5.65 -5.28 18.47
CA ASN A 59 -6.88 -5.68 17.76
C ASN A 59 -6.72 -5.73 16.23
N ALA A 60 -5.70 -5.07 15.68
CA ALA A 60 -5.44 -4.99 14.25
C ALA A 60 -4.37 -5.98 13.76
N VAL A 61 -3.66 -6.68 14.66
CA VAL A 61 -2.50 -7.53 14.36
C VAL A 61 -2.81 -8.61 13.34
N PHE A 62 -3.84 -9.42 13.58
CA PHE A 62 -4.21 -10.54 12.70
C PHE A 62 -4.46 -10.10 11.24
N THR A 63 -5.22 -9.02 11.07
CA THR A 63 -5.51 -8.48 9.73
C THR A 63 -4.26 -7.89 9.07
N THR A 64 -3.40 -7.22 9.85
CA THR A 64 -2.11 -6.71 9.33
C THR A 64 -1.15 -7.83 8.93
N GLU A 65 -1.03 -8.90 9.70
CA GLU A 65 -0.17 -10.04 9.36
C GLU A 65 -0.57 -10.70 8.03
N LEU A 66 -1.88 -10.81 7.77
CA LEU A 66 -2.40 -11.29 6.48
C LEU A 66 -2.06 -10.30 5.35
N VAL A 67 -2.38 -9.02 5.52
CA VAL A 67 -2.10 -7.99 4.50
C VAL A 67 -0.61 -7.89 4.18
N VAL A 68 0.25 -7.88 5.20
CA VAL A 68 1.72 -7.88 5.05
C VAL A 68 2.17 -9.14 4.31
N SER A 69 1.67 -10.32 4.67
CA SER A 69 2.05 -11.57 4.00
C SER A 69 1.76 -11.55 2.51
N GLU A 70 0.58 -11.08 2.11
CA GLU A 70 0.19 -11.03 0.69
C GLU A 70 0.94 -9.94 -0.08
N LEU A 71 1.07 -8.73 0.47
CA LEU A 71 1.79 -7.65 -0.19
C LEU A 71 3.29 -7.94 -0.34
N VAL A 72 3.93 -8.50 0.70
CA VAL A 72 5.36 -8.87 0.67
C VAL A 72 5.60 -10.09 -0.23
N THR A 73 4.74 -11.11 -0.20
CA THR A 73 4.83 -12.26 -1.14
C THR A 73 4.71 -11.82 -2.59
N ASN A 74 3.78 -10.89 -2.88
CA ASN A 74 3.64 -10.31 -4.21
C ASN A 74 4.87 -9.47 -4.62
N ALA A 75 5.48 -8.73 -3.68
CA ALA A 75 6.70 -7.98 -3.93
C ALA A 75 7.89 -8.91 -4.23
N ILE A 76 8.17 -9.93 -3.42
CA ILE A 76 9.29 -10.87 -3.67
C ILE A 76 9.22 -11.45 -5.09
N ARG A 77 8.02 -11.85 -5.53
CA ARG A 77 7.78 -12.42 -6.87
C ARG A 77 7.89 -11.43 -8.03
N HIS A 78 7.56 -10.15 -7.84
CA HIS A 78 7.27 -9.23 -8.95
C HIS A 78 7.90 -7.83 -8.86
N ALA A 79 8.40 -7.42 -7.70
CA ALA A 79 9.04 -6.12 -7.48
C ALA A 79 10.47 -6.05 -8.04
N THR A 80 10.98 -4.82 -8.15
CA THR A 80 12.38 -4.50 -8.44
C THR A 80 13.00 -3.85 -7.22
N ASP A 81 14.22 -4.23 -6.85
CA ASP A 81 14.92 -3.64 -5.70
C ASP A 81 15.17 -2.13 -5.91
N PRO A 82 15.21 -1.32 -4.83
CA PRO A 82 14.99 -1.70 -3.44
C PRO A 82 13.50 -1.97 -3.12
N ILE A 83 13.23 -2.95 -2.27
CA ILE A 83 11.89 -3.26 -1.75
C ILE A 83 11.80 -2.78 -0.30
N GLN A 84 10.69 -2.15 0.07
CA GLN A 84 10.51 -1.61 1.42
C GLN A 84 9.07 -1.78 1.92
N LEU A 85 8.90 -2.35 3.10
CA LEU A 85 7.64 -2.35 3.85
C LEU A 85 7.56 -1.09 4.70
N ARG A 86 6.40 -0.44 4.72
CA ARG A 86 6.10 0.67 5.62
C ARG A 86 4.70 0.52 6.23
N LEU A 87 4.61 0.74 7.53
CA LEU A 87 3.34 0.87 8.24
C LEU A 87 3.15 2.33 8.67
N ILE A 88 1.97 2.87 8.45
CA ILE A 88 1.60 4.24 8.81
C ILE A 88 0.33 4.19 9.67
N ARG A 89 0.46 4.51 10.95
CA ARG A 89 -0.66 4.67 11.88
C ARG A 89 -1.28 6.05 11.73
N GLN A 90 -2.57 6.08 11.45
CA GLN A 90 -3.43 7.25 11.55
C GLN A 90 -4.36 7.10 12.78
N PRO A 91 -5.09 8.16 13.22
CA PRO A 91 -5.94 8.08 14.41
C PRO A 91 -7.01 6.97 14.40
N HIS A 92 -7.49 6.59 13.21
CA HIS A 92 -8.57 5.60 13.03
C HIS A 92 -8.28 4.52 11.98
N SER A 93 -7.13 4.56 11.31
CA SER A 93 -6.74 3.59 10.29
C SER A 93 -5.25 3.28 10.33
N LEU A 94 -4.88 2.12 9.77
CA LEU A 94 -3.51 1.72 9.53
C LEU A 94 -3.33 1.50 8.04
N ILE A 95 -2.34 2.17 7.45
CA ILE A 95 -1.93 1.93 6.07
C ILE A 95 -0.70 1.03 6.07
N CYS A 96 -0.81 -0.11 5.39
CA CYS A 96 0.32 -0.95 5.03
C CYS A 96 0.73 -0.64 3.59
N GLU A 97 2.01 -0.34 3.37
CA GLU A 97 2.58 -0.01 2.08
C GLU A 97 3.77 -0.91 1.78
N VAL A 98 3.88 -1.43 0.55
CA VAL A 98 5.10 -2.04 0.04
C VAL A 98 5.52 -1.29 -1.22
N SER A 99 6.69 -0.66 -1.13
CA SER A 99 7.29 0.12 -2.21
C SER A 99 8.40 -0.68 -2.91
N ASP A 100 8.55 -0.44 -4.22
CA ASP A 100 9.56 -1.04 -5.06
C ASP A 100 10.14 -0.03 -6.08
N GLY A 101 11.34 -0.31 -6.59
CA GLY A 101 12.06 0.51 -7.57
C GLY A 101 11.57 0.38 -9.02
N SER A 102 10.43 -0.27 -9.28
CA SER A 102 9.90 -0.39 -10.64
C SER A 102 9.26 0.92 -11.10
N ALA A 103 9.95 1.64 -11.99
CA ALA A 103 9.35 2.71 -12.80
C ALA A 103 8.27 2.21 -13.78
N THR A 104 8.15 0.89 -13.99
CA THR A 104 7.12 0.30 -14.86
C THR A 104 5.72 0.58 -14.30
N THR A 105 4.87 1.21 -15.10
CA THR A 105 3.43 1.30 -14.80
C THR A 105 2.88 -0.12 -14.61
N PRO A 106 1.96 -0.34 -13.67
CA PRO A 106 1.31 -1.60 -13.54
C PRO A 106 0.35 -1.64 -14.71
N HIS A 107 0.71 -2.40 -15.72
CA HIS A 107 -0.36 -3.17 -16.31
C HIS A 107 -0.99 -3.93 -15.15
N LEU A 108 -2.17 -3.46 -14.74
CA LEU A 108 -3.30 -4.29 -14.35
C LEU A 108 -3.64 -5.22 -15.54
N ARG A 109 -2.65 -6.04 -15.95
CA ARG A 109 -2.88 -7.45 -16.20
C ARG A 109 -3.54 -7.90 -14.91
N ARG A 110 -4.87 -7.87 -14.94
CA ARG A 110 -5.78 -8.59 -14.05
C ARG A 110 -4.96 -9.74 -13.48
N ALA A 111 -4.67 -9.72 -12.19
CA ALA A 111 -4.10 -10.89 -11.53
C ALA A 111 -5.03 -12.02 -11.97
N ARG A 112 -4.51 -12.91 -12.83
CA ARG A 112 -5.41 -13.78 -13.58
C ARG A 112 -6.14 -14.59 -12.51
N LEU A 113 -7.43 -14.83 -12.68
CA LEU A 113 -8.32 -15.43 -11.66
C LEU A 113 -7.95 -16.90 -11.31
N PHE A 114 -6.73 -17.31 -11.68
CA PHE A 114 -6.11 -18.61 -11.66
C PHE A 114 -4.65 -18.59 -11.16
N ASP A 115 -4.01 -17.41 -11.00
CA ASP A 115 -2.73 -17.28 -10.30
C ASP A 115 -2.95 -17.23 -8.78
N GLU A 116 -2.10 -17.90 -8.01
CA GLU A 116 -2.21 -17.94 -6.54
C GLU A 116 -2.14 -16.53 -5.92
N GLY A 117 -1.26 -15.67 -6.43
CA GLY A 117 -1.15 -14.26 -5.99
C GLY A 117 -2.40 -13.42 -6.31
N GLY A 118 -3.26 -13.86 -7.24
CA GLY A 118 -4.56 -13.24 -7.46
C GLY A 118 -5.55 -13.47 -6.31
N ARG A 119 -5.44 -14.59 -5.59
CA ARG A 119 -6.22 -14.85 -4.38
C ARG A 119 -5.75 -13.97 -3.22
N GLY A 120 -4.45 -13.76 -3.09
CA GLY A 120 -3.85 -12.90 -2.07
C GLY A 120 -4.38 -11.47 -2.08
N LEU A 121 -4.33 -10.81 -3.24
CA LEU A 121 -4.89 -9.46 -3.38
C LEU A 121 -6.43 -9.42 -3.23
N LEU A 122 -7.13 -10.51 -3.52
CA LEU A 122 -8.58 -10.64 -3.23
C LEU A 122 -8.86 -10.77 -1.71
N LEU A 123 -7.95 -11.36 -0.92
CA LEU A 123 -8.04 -11.35 0.55
C LEU A 123 -7.80 -9.93 1.08
N VAL A 124 -6.74 -9.26 0.63
CA VAL A 124 -6.48 -7.84 0.97
C VAL A 124 -7.69 -6.96 0.64
N ALA A 125 -8.30 -7.14 -0.53
CA ALA A 125 -9.48 -6.39 -0.96
C ALA A 125 -10.76 -6.66 -0.14
N GLN A 126 -10.85 -7.80 0.56
CA GLN A 126 -11.96 -8.11 1.48
C GLN A 126 -11.69 -7.61 2.90
N LEU A 127 -10.44 -7.65 3.33
CA LEU A 127 -10.00 -7.26 4.67
C LEU A 127 -9.80 -5.75 4.83
N THR A 128 -9.54 -5.03 3.73
CA THR A 128 -9.22 -3.59 3.76
C THR A 128 -10.25 -2.78 2.94
N PRO A 129 -10.94 -1.79 3.54
CA PRO A 129 -11.94 -0.97 2.84
C PRO A 129 -11.34 -0.13 1.70
N ARG A 130 -10.02 0.10 1.70
CA ARG A 130 -9.30 0.84 0.66
C ARG A 130 -7.95 0.19 0.40
N TRP A 131 -7.60 0.05 -0.86
CA TRP A 131 -6.29 -0.39 -1.30
C TRP A 131 -6.04 0.11 -2.73
N GLY A 132 -4.80 0.01 -3.18
CA GLY A 132 -4.47 0.34 -4.57
C GLY A 132 -2.98 0.36 -4.86
N THR A 133 -2.60 1.15 -5.85
CA THR A 133 -1.21 1.33 -6.25
C THR A 133 -0.96 2.80 -6.56
N ARG A 134 0.19 3.31 -6.12
CA ARG A 134 0.65 4.69 -6.32
C ARG A 134 1.94 4.66 -7.13
N HIS A 135 2.06 5.57 -8.10
CA HIS A 135 3.27 5.73 -8.89
C HIS A 135 4.05 6.95 -8.44
N GLN A 136 5.37 6.79 -8.46
CA GLN A 136 6.34 7.83 -8.14
C GLN A 136 7.47 7.76 -9.20
N PRO A 137 8.18 8.87 -9.47
CA PRO A 137 9.36 8.81 -10.34
C PRO A 137 10.38 7.81 -9.78
N GLY A 138 10.68 6.75 -10.55
CA GLY A 138 11.60 5.71 -10.13
C GLY A 138 11.01 4.60 -9.23
N GLY A 139 9.68 4.52 -9.04
CA GLY A 139 9.11 3.46 -8.22
C GLY A 139 7.59 3.34 -8.19
N LYS A 140 7.13 2.33 -7.46
CA LYS A 140 5.73 1.96 -7.28
C LYS A 140 5.48 1.57 -5.82
N THR A 141 4.37 2.03 -5.24
CA THR A 141 3.90 1.59 -3.92
C THR A 141 2.56 0.89 -4.06
N ILE A 142 2.45 -0.38 -3.65
CA ILE A 142 1.17 -1.04 -3.41
C ILE A 142 0.78 -0.74 -1.95
N TRP A 143 -0.47 -0.38 -1.70
CA TRP A 143 -0.92 0.00 -0.37
C TRP A 143 -2.32 -0.53 -0.05
N ALA A 144 -2.58 -0.76 1.23
CA ALA A 144 -3.88 -1.16 1.76
C ALA A 144 -4.12 -0.47 3.12
N GLU A 145 -5.32 0.04 3.34
CA GLU A 145 -5.75 0.80 4.52
C GLU A 145 -6.87 0.02 5.24
N GLN A 146 -6.62 -0.36 6.50
CA GLN A 146 -7.59 -1.00 7.38
C GLN A 146 -8.08 -0.05 8.48
N SER A 147 -9.30 -0.27 8.98
CA SER A 147 -9.80 0.42 10.18
C SER A 147 -9.07 -0.07 11.44
N LEU A 148 -8.71 0.86 12.33
CA LEU A 148 -8.26 0.55 13.69
C LEU A 148 -9.42 0.57 14.69
N SER A 149 -10.49 1.32 14.40
CA SER A 149 -11.75 1.24 15.12
C SER A 149 -12.41 -0.12 14.86
N PRO A 150 -13.00 -0.79 15.87
CA PRO A 150 -13.85 -1.95 15.63
C PRO A 150 -15.02 -1.55 14.72
N ALA A 151 -15.52 -2.49 13.93
CA ALA A 151 -16.75 -2.29 13.17
C ALA A 151 -17.91 -1.98 14.14
N PRO A 152 -18.77 -1.00 13.82
CA PRO A 152 -19.93 -0.64 14.65
C PRO A 152 -21.04 -1.71 14.61
#